data_AF-A0A7V9KH12-F1
#
_entry.id   AF-A0A7V9KH12-F1
#
_cell.length_a   1.000
_cell.length_b   1.000
_cell.length_c   1.000
_cell.angle_alpha   90.00
_cell.angle_beta   90.00
_cell.angle_gamma   90.00
#
_symmetry.space_group_name_H-M   'P 1'
#
loop_
_entity.id
_entity.type
_entity.pdbx_description
1 polymer ?
#
loop_
_entity_poly.entity_id
_entity_poly.type
_entity_poly.pdbx_seq_one_letter_code
_entity_poly.pdbx_strand_id
1 'polypeptide(L)'
;MVTSLIAKGRDQGYLLSDDIIAAFPNAEEHLDHLDDFYSSLVAEGIEVVDQAPVKPRPKQRESVLAEASARHAPVEDFAAGVGDSVRLYLQEIGETDLLTMQEEVWLAKRMERGKLAEEALLDLTLSAVESSGFEADKLDGELARAHLIQANLRLVVSVAKKYVGRGLSFLDLIQEGNIGLMKATDKFDYARGFKFSTYATWWIRQAITRAISD
;
A
#
# COMPACT_ATOMS: atom_id res chain seq x y z
N MET A 1 -4.53 -24.66 0.40
CA MET A 1 -5.25 -23.45 -0.06
C MET A 1 -4.34 -22.55 -0.90
N VAL A 2 -3.15 -22.17 -0.42
CA VAL A 2 -2.20 -21.31 -1.17
C VAL A 2 -1.74 -21.96 -2.49
N THR A 3 -1.38 -23.25 -2.48
CA THR A 3 -0.98 -24.01 -3.68
C THR A 3 -2.09 -24.11 -4.73
N SER A 4 -3.37 -24.19 -4.32
CA SER A 4 -4.49 -24.18 -5.27
C SER A 4 -4.75 -22.80 -5.85
N LEU A 5 -4.48 -21.72 -5.10
CA LEU A 5 -4.51 -20.35 -5.63
C LEU A 5 -3.45 -20.16 -6.71
N ILE A 6 -2.19 -20.57 -6.47
CA ILE A 6 -1.13 -20.44 -7.49
C ILE A 6 -1.49 -21.26 -8.74
N ALA A 7 -2.03 -22.46 -8.58
CA ALA A 7 -2.47 -23.28 -9.72
C ALA A 7 -3.59 -22.59 -10.53
N LYS A 8 -4.59 -22.02 -9.85
CA LYS A 8 -5.65 -21.22 -10.48
C LYS A 8 -5.07 -20.00 -11.22
N GLY A 9 -4.14 -19.30 -10.59
CA GLY A 9 -3.45 -18.15 -11.17
C GLY A 9 -2.61 -18.49 -12.41
N ARG A 10 -1.91 -19.63 -12.41
CA ARG A 10 -1.15 -20.12 -13.58
C ARG A 10 -2.04 -20.45 -14.77
N ASP A 11 -3.25 -20.96 -14.52
CA ASP A 11 -4.20 -21.36 -15.57
C ASP A 11 -4.80 -20.14 -16.27
N GLN A 12 -5.32 -19.18 -15.50
CA GLN A 12 -6.04 -18.02 -16.04
C GLN A 12 -5.16 -16.76 -16.23
N GLY A 13 -3.93 -16.76 -15.71
CA GLY A 13 -2.99 -15.63 -15.77
C GLY A 13 -3.27 -14.51 -14.77
N TYR A 14 -4.32 -14.64 -13.97
CA TYR A 14 -4.68 -13.67 -12.93
C TYR A 14 -5.21 -14.36 -11.67
N LEU A 15 -5.26 -13.63 -10.55
CA LEU A 15 -5.97 -14.00 -9.34
C LEU A 15 -6.86 -12.85 -8.89
N LEU A 16 -8.02 -13.19 -8.34
CA LEU A 16 -8.89 -12.17 -7.77
C LEU A 16 -8.33 -11.71 -6.43
N SER A 17 -8.34 -10.41 -6.20
CA SER A 17 -7.97 -9.83 -4.89
C SER A 17 -8.73 -10.51 -3.75
N ASP A 18 -10.03 -10.75 -3.94
CA ASP A 18 -10.89 -11.41 -2.95
C ASP A 18 -10.48 -12.86 -2.67
N ASP A 19 -9.99 -13.60 -3.67
CA ASP A 19 -9.48 -14.96 -3.48
C ASP A 19 -8.22 -14.96 -2.58
N ILE A 20 -7.36 -13.95 -2.74
CA ILE A 20 -6.13 -13.80 -1.94
C ILE A 20 -6.50 -13.41 -0.51
N ILE A 21 -7.40 -12.45 -0.33
CA ILE A 21 -7.87 -12.03 1.00
C ILE A 21 -8.51 -13.20 1.75
N ALA A 22 -9.35 -13.99 1.07
CA ALA A 22 -9.97 -15.17 1.66
C ALA A 22 -8.95 -16.27 2.01
N ALA A 23 -7.85 -16.38 1.25
CA ALA A 23 -6.78 -17.33 1.52
C ALA A 23 -5.85 -16.88 2.66
N PHE A 24 -5.77 -15.58 2.94
CA PHE A 24 -4.91 -14.98 3.97
C PHE A 24 -5.69 -14.05 4.93
N PRO A 25 -6.67 -14.59 5.70
CA PRO A 25 -7.49 -13.77 6.60
C PRO A 25 -6.68 -13.13 7.74
N ASN A 26 -5.62 -13.80 8.21
CA ASN A 26 -4.72 -13.33 9.27
C ASN A 26 -3.33 -12.98 8.73
N ALA A 27 -3.22 -12.44 7.51
CA ALA A 27 -1.92 -12.14 6.91
C ALA A 27 -1.06 -11.17 7.74
N GLU A 28 -1.67 -10.39 8.63
CA GLU A 28 -0.97 -9.49 9.56
C GLU A 28 -0.03 -10.22 10.52
N GLU A 29 -0.32 -11.48 10.86
CA GLU A 29 0.47 -12.34 11.76
C GLU A 29 1.60 -13.08 11.02
N HIS A 30 1.50 -13.18 9.69
CA HIS A 30 2.33 -14.05 8.85
C HIS A 30 2.75 -13.34 7.56
N LEU A 31 3.40 -12.18 7.71
CA LEU A 31 3.81 -11.30 6.62
C LEU A 31 4.74 -11.98 5.62
N ASP A 32 5.74 -12.71 6.12
CA ASP A 32 6.71 -13.39 5.26
C ASP A 32 6.02 -14.34 4.28
N HIS A 33 4.95 -15.01 4.71
CA HIS A 33 4.17 -15.92 3.86
C HIS A 33 3.34 -15.18 2.79
N LEU A 34 2.80 -14.01 3.12
CA LEU A 34 2.08 -13.17 2.18
C LEU A 34 3.05 -12.56 1.15
N ASP A 35 4.20 -12.10 1.61
CA ASP A 35 5.25 -11.50 0.79
C ASP A 35 5.89 -12.52 -0.16
N ASP A 36 6.18 -13.73 0.33
CA ASP A 36 6.64 -14.85 -0.49
C ASP A 36 5.60 -15.25 -1.52
N PHE A 37 4.32 -15.21 -1.14
CA PHE A 37 3.22 -15.48 -2.04
C PHE A 37 3.14 -14.43 -3.16
N TYR A 38 3.17 -13.14 -2.85
CA TYR A 38 3.20 -12.07 -3.86
C TYR A 38 4.44 -12.14 -4.75
N SER A 39 5.61 -12.40 -4.17
CA SER A 39 6.85 -12.60 -4.92
C SER A 39 6.72 -13.77 -5.91
N SER A 40 6.07 -14.86 -5.48
CA SER A 40 5.77 -16.01 -6.33
C SER A 40 4.79 -15.66 -7.45
N LEU A 41 3.74 -14.87 -7.18
CA LEU A 41 2.80 -14.43 -8.22
C LEU A 41 3.51 -13.61 -9.29
N VAL A 42 4.37 -12.66 -8.90
CA VAL A 42 5.12 -11.83 -9.83
C VAL A 42 6.12 -12.67 -10.65
N ALA A 43 6.87 -13.58 -10.02
CA ALA A 43 7.81 -14.47 -10.71
C ALA A 43 7.12 -15.35 -11.76
N GLU A 44 5.88 -15.76 -11.48
CA GLU A 44 5.03 -16.56 -12.38
C GLU A 44 4.24 -15.71 -13.39
N GLY A 45 4.33 -14.37 -13.31
CA GLY A 45 3.60 -13.45 -14.17
C GLY A 45 2.08 -13.46 -13.96
N ILE A 46 1.62 -13.81 -12.75
CA ILE A 46 0.21 -13.85 -12.37
C ILE A 46 -0.21 -12.46 -11.89
N GLU A 47 -1.20 -11.88 -12.55
CA GLU A 47 -1.70 -10.55 -12.22
C GLU A 47 -2.77 -10.60 -11.11
N VAL A 48 -2.75 -9.67 -10.15
CA VAL A 48 -3.81 -9.59 -9.13
C VAL A 48 -4.84 -8.54 -9.53
N VAL A 49 -6.04 -8.99 -9.89
CA VAL A 49 -7.13 -8.17 -10.45
C VAL A 49 -8.33 -8.14 -9.52
N ASP A 50 -9.10 -7.06 -9.54
CA ASP A 50 -10.28 -6.91 -8.66
C ASP A 50 -11.54 -7.54 -9.25
N GLN A 51 -11.59 -7.72 -10.57
CA GLN A 51 -12.67 -8.40 -11.29
C GLN A 51 -12.07 -9.24 -12.40
N ALA A 52 -12.71 -10.37 -12.70
CA ALA A 52 -12.28 -11.22 -13.80
C ALA A 52 -12.35 -10.42 -15.11
N PRO A 53 -11.26 -10.35 -15.90
CA PRO A 53 -11.26 -9.62 -17.15
C PRO A 53 -12.31 -10.20 -18.11
N VAL A 54 -13.13 -9.33 -18.71
CA VAL A 54 -14.25 -9.70 -19.60
C VAL A 54 -13.78 -10.42 -20.87
N LYS A 55 -12.50 -10.32 -21.22
CA LYS A 55 -11.83 -11.15 -22.24
C LYS A 55 -10.45 -11.54 -21.73
N PRO A 56 -9.99 -12.80 -21.95
CA PRO A 56 -8.64 -13.20 -21.60
C PRO A 56 -7.64 -12.35 -22.39
N ARG A 57 -6.84 -11.55 -21.68
CA ARG A 57 -5.72 -10.82 -22.28
C ARG A 57 -4.65 -11.84 -22.67
N PRO A 58 -4.04 -11.74 -23.87
CA PRO A 58 -2.95 -12.63 -24.24
C PRO A 58 -1.79 -12.49 -23.25
N LYS A 59 -1.04 -13.57 -23.03
CA LYS A 59 0.18 -13.65 -22.20
C LYS A 59 1.29 -12.74 -22.77
N GLN A 60 1.11 -11.43 -22.74
CA GLN A 60 2.15 -10.48 -23.08
C GLN A 60 2.97 -10.23 -21.83
N ARG A 61 4.27 -10.47 -21.97
CA ARG A 61 5.33 -10.25 -20.99
C ARG A 61 5.57 -8.76 -20.69
N GLU A 62 4.58 -7.90 -20.93
CA GLU A 62 4.64 -6.46 -20.73
C GLU A 62 4.13 -6.09 -19.34
N SER A 63 5.07 -6.13 -18.42
CA SER A 63 5.16 -5.24 -17.27
C SER A 63 3.90 -5.08 -16.40
N VAL A 64 3.89 -5.86 -15.31
CA VAL A 64 3.20 -5.56 -14.04
C VAL A 64 3.50 -4.13 -13.50
N LEU A 65 4.43 -3.41 -14.13
CA LEU A 65 4.86 -2.05 -13.82
C LEU A 65 3.97 -0.94 -14.41
N ALA A 66 3.14 -1.20 -15.42
CA ALA A 66 2.40 -0.15 -16.12
C ALA A 66 1.08 0.25 -15.42
N GLU A 67 0.36 -0.69 -14.82
CA GLU A 67 -0.94 -0.39 -14.20
C GLU A 67 -0.84 0.27 -12.82
N ALA A 68 0.30 0.18 -12.12
CA ALA A 68 0.54 0.94 -10.88
C ALA A 68 0.92 2.40 -11.17
N SER A 69 1.65 2.65 -12.27
CA SER A 69 2.03 4.01 -12.68
C SER A 69 0.84 4.79 -13.26
N ALA A 70 -0.13 4.10 -13.88
CA ALA A 70 -1.33 4.71 -14.45
C ALA A 70 -2.44 5.06 -13.43
N ARG A 71 -2.30 4.69 -12.15
CA ARG A 71 -3.32 4.93 -11.09
C ARG A 71 -3.31 6.36 -10.52
N HIS A 72 -2.40 7.22 -10.96
CA HIS A 72 -2.36 8.64 -10.58
C HIS A 72 -3.17 9.55 -11.50
N ALA A 73 -4.14 9.01 -12.23
CA ALA A 73 -5.08 9.80 -13.02
C ALA A 73 -5.66 10.97 -12.19
N PRO A 74 -5.90 12.15 -12.81
CA PRO A 74 -6.44 13.31 -12.10
C PRO A 74 -7.68 12.91 -11.31
N VAL A 75 -7.66 13.13 -10.00
CA VAL A 75 -8.75 12.71 -9.12
C VAL A 75 -10.00 13.59 -9.32
N GLU A 76 -9.86 14.66 -10.11
CA GLU A 76 -10.82 15.74 -10.36
C GLU A 76 -12.11 15.28 -11.05
N ASP A 77 -12.06 14.26 -11.91
CA ASP A 77 -13.23 13.82 -12.71
C ASP A 77 -14.35 13.21 -11.85
N PHE A 78 -14.09 12.93 -10.57
CA PHE A 78 -15.08 12.41 -9.61
C PHE A 78 -15.66 13.48 -8.68
N ALA A 79 -15.12 14.70 -8.67
CA ALA A 79 -15.55 15.75 -7.74
C ALA A 79 -16.91 16.37 -8.08
N ALA A 80 -17.44 16.13 -9.29
CA ALA A 80 -18.66 16.76 -9.80
C ALA A 80 -19.98 16.33 -9.12
N GLY A 81 -19.93 15.44 -8.12
CA GLY A 81 -21.12 14.99 -7.38
C GLY A 81 -20.87 14.65 -5.91
N VAL A 82 -19.69 14.96 -5.38
CA VAL A 82 -19.30 14.60 -4.01
C VAL A 82 -19.22 15.86 -3.15
N GLY A 83 -19.76 15.80 -1.92
CA GLY A 83 -19.87 16.96 -1.03
C GLY A 83 -18.54 17.69 -0.76
N ASP A 84 -18.64 18.94 -0.29
CA ASP A 84 -17.50 19.86 -0.16
C ASP A 84 -16.31 19.29 0.64
N SER A 85 -16.56 18.44 1.64
CA SER A 85 -15.49 17.79 2.43
C SER A 85 -14.60 16.86 1.60
N VAL A 86 -15.17 16.13 0.63
CA VAL A 86 -14.36 15.27 -0.25
C VAL A 86 -13.56 16.12 -1.22
N ARG A 87 -14.15 17.20 -1.75
CA ARG A 87 -13.43 18.09 -2.66
C ARG A 87 -12.22 18.74 -1.99
N LEU A 88 -12.37 19.23 -0.75
CA LEU A 88 -11.27 19.79 0.03
C LEU A 88 -10.17 18.76 0.26
N TYR A 89 -10.54 17.53 0.65
CA TYR A 89 -9.59 16.45 0.84
C TYR A 89 -8.82 16.10 -0.46
N LEU A 90 -9.52 15.98 -1.58
CA LEU A 90 -8.90 15.68 -2.87
C LEU A 90 -7.94 16.77 -3.35
N GLN A 91 -8.27 18.03 -3.05
CA GLN A 91 -7.39 19.16 -3.33
C GLN A 91 -6.13 19.08 -2.47
N GLU A 92 -6.27 18.87 -1.15
CA GLU A 92 -5.14 18.77 -0.22
C GLU A 92 -4.13 17.68 -0.61
N ILE A 93 -4.61 16.47 -0.92
CA ILE A 93 -3.72 15.36 -1.33
C ILE A 93 -3.19 15.52 -2.76
N GLY A 94 -3.76 16.44 -3.54
CA GLY A 94 -3.34 16.73 -4.91
C GLY A 94 -2.06 17.56 -4.99
N GLU A 95 -1.77 18.33 -3.94
CA GLU A 95 -0.60 19.21 -3.84
C GLU A 95 0.72 18.45 -3.60
N THR A 96 0.65 17.19 -3.14
CA THR A 96 1.85 16.40 -2.86
C THR A 96 2.38 15.70 -4.12
N ASP A 97 3.68 15.87 -4.38
CA ASP A 97 4.37 15.26 -5.52
C ASP A 97 4.43 13.72 -5.43
N LEU A 98 4.49 13.09 -6.60
CA LEU A 98 4.64 11.64 -6.70
C LEU A 98 6.09 11.24 -6.46
N LEU A 99 6.28 10.19 -5.68
CA LEU A 99 7.61 9.65 -5.41
C LEU A 99 8.07 8.73 -6.55
N THR A 100 9.35 8.87 -6.88
CA THR A 100 10.10 7.87 -7.63
C THR A 100 10.47 6.69 -6.73
N MET A 101 10.78 5.55 -7.34
CA MET A 101 11.26 4.38 -6.59
C MET A 101 12.51 4.70 -5.75
N GLN A 102 13.42 5.55 -6.24
CA GLN A 102 14.62 5.91 -5.49
C GLN A 102 14.28 6.74 -4.25
N GLU A 103 13.31 7.64 -4.35
CA GLU A 103 12.81 8.42 -3.22
C GLU A 103 12.06 7.54 -2.21
N GLU A 104 11.27 6.56 -2.67
CA GLU A 104 10.65 5.55 -1.80
C GLU A 104 11.72 4.80 -0.97
N VAL A 105 12.79 4.33 -1.62
CA VAL A 105 13.92 3.68 -0.93
C VAL A 105 14.61 4.64 0.05
N TRP A 106 14.81 5.89 -0.35
CA TRP A 106 15.46 6.89 0.51
C TRP A 106 14.64 7.20 1.77
N LEU A 107 13.33 7.36 1.64
CA LEU A 107 12.41 7.53 2.77
C LEU A 107 12.39 6.30 3.67
N ALA A 108 12.34 5.09 3.08
CA ALA A 108 12.35 3.85 3.85
C ALA A 108 13.62 3.68 4.69
N LYS A 109 14.79 4.06 4.16
CA LYS A 109 16.06 4.08 4.92
C LYS A 109 16.05 5.06 6.10
N ARG A 110 15.45 6.24 5.91
CA ARG A 110 15.30 7.23 7.00
C ARG A 110 14.38 6.70 8.09
N MET A 111 13.28 6.05 7.72
CA MET A 111 12.39 5.38 8.66
C MET A 111 13.09 4.26 9.44
N GLU A 112 13.88 3.42 8.75
CA GLU A 112 14.67 2.36 9.38
C GLU A 112 15.66 2.93 10.39
N ARG A 113 16.40 3.98 10.03
CA ARG A 113 17.30 4.69 10.95
C ARG A 113 16.55 5.25 12.17
N GLY A 114 15.40 5.89 11.97
CA GLY A 114 14.60 6.43 13.06
C GLY A 114 14.08 5.35 14.02
N LYS A 115 13.73 4.17 13.50
CA LYS A 115 13.34 3.02 14.31
C LYS A 115 14.51 2.49 15.16
N LEU A 116 15.69 2.35 14.57
CA LEU A 116 16.90 1.96 15.32
C LEU A 116 17.25 2.98 16.39
N ALA A 117 17.06 4.27 16.10
CA ALA A 117 17.26 5.34 17.07
C ALA A 117 16.24 5.28 18.21
N GLU A 118 14.97 4.99 17.93
CA GLU A 118 13.95 4.77 18.94
C GLU A 118 14.27 3.58 19.86
N GLU A 119 14.75 2.46 19.29
CA GLU A 119 15.20 1.30 20.05
C GLU A 119 16.41 1.63 20.92
N ALA A 120 17.37 2.41 20.40
CA ALA A 120 18.55 2.85 21.14
C ALA A 120 18.17 3.76 22.33
N LEU A 121 17.19 4.64 22.17
CA LEU A 121 16.72 5.54 23.24
C LEU A 121 16.12 4.81 24.46
N LEU A 122 15.81 3.52 24.36
CA LEU A 122 15.39 2.70 25.49
C LEU A 122 16.56 2.37 26.44
N ASP A 123 17.80 2.52 25.98
CA ASP A 123 18.98 2.32 26.82
C ASP A 123 19.16 3.52 27.79
N LEU A 124 18.91 3.26 29.07
CA LEU A 124 19.01 4.23 30.15
C LEU A 124 20.46 4.63 30.49
N THR A 125 21.46 4.02 29.85
CA THR A 125 22.89 4.33 30.09
C THR A 125 23.45 5.39 29.15
N LEU A 126 22.67 5.83 28.15
CA LEU A 126 23.09 6.83 27.17
C LEU A 126 23.40 8.19 27.81
N SER A 127 24.46 8.83 27.32
CA SER A 127 24.75 10.22 27.65
C SER A 127 23.75 11.17 26.98
N ALA A 128 23.57 12.37 27.55
CA ALA A 128 22.67 13.37 26.97
C ALA A 128 23.02 13.74 25.51
N VAL A 129 24.29 13.63 25.12
CA VAL A 129 24.74 13.90 23.74
C VAL A 129 24.31 12.76 22.80
N GLU A 130 24.45 11.51 23.22
CA GLU A 130 24.00 10.34 22.45
C GLU A 130 22.48 10.33 22.32
N SER A 131 21.74 10.58 23.40
CA SER A 131 20.28 10.70 23.37
C SER A 131 19.81 11.78 22.40
N SER A 132 20.45 12.95 22.37
CA SER A 132 20.08 14.03 21.44
C SER A 132 20.28 13.63 19.97
N GLY A 133 21.33 12.86 19.66
CA GLY A 133 21.55 12.34 18.32
C GLY A 133 20.44 11.37 17.88
N PHE A 134 20.07 10.43 18.76
CA PHE A 134 18.99 9.48 18.47
C PHE A 134 17.62 10.15 18.41
N GLU A 135 17.36 11.18 19.21
CA GLU A 135 16.12 11.96 19.10
C GLU A 135 15.97 12.63 17.73
N ALA A 136 17.08 13.17 17.19
CA ALA A 136 17.08 13.77 15.85
C ALA A 136 16.82 12.73 14.76
N ASP A 137 17.46 11.55 14.85
CA ASP A 137 17.23 10.45 13.91
C ASP A 137 15.81 9.87 14.01
N LYS A 138 15.24 9.78 15.22
CA LYS A 138 13.85 9.37 15.45
C LYS A 138 12.88 10.33 14.74
N LEU A 139 13.04 11.64 15.00
CA LEU A 139 12.21 12.67 14.37
C LEU A 139 12.33 12.64 12.84
N ASP A 140 13.55 12.45 12.33
CA ASP A 140 13.81 12.30 10.90
C ASP A 140 13.05 11.11 10.29
N GLY A 141 13.01 9.98 11.01
CA GLY A 141 12.24 8.79 10.62
C GLY A 141 10.73 9.02 10.64
N GLU A 142 10.20 9.72 11.65
CA GLU A 142 8.77 10.09 11.73
C GLU A 142 8.36 11.01 10.57
N LEU A 143 9.20 11.99 10.24
CA LEU A 143 8.97 12.88 9.08
C LEU A 143 9.03 12.11 7.76
N ALA A 144 9.97 11.19 7.61
CA ALA A 144 10.06 10.33 6.42
C ALA A 144 8.82 9.44 6.27
N ARG A 145 8.35 8.85 7.38
CA ARG A 145 7.10 8.07 7.42
C ARG A 145 5.90 8.90 6.98
N ALA A 146 5.75 10.11 7.55
CA ALA A 146 4.67 11.02 7.19
C ALA A 146 4.71 11.36 5.70
N HIS A 147 5.89 11.67 5.16
CA HIS A 147 6.06 11.98 3.75
C HIS A 147 5.67 10.80 2.84
N LEU A 148 6.11 9.58 3.17
CA LEU A 148 5.77 8.39 2.39
C LEU A 148 4.25 8.14 2.36
N ILE A 149 3.55 8.36 3.48
CA ILE A 149 2.09 8.27 3.55
C ILE A 149 1.43 9.34 2.67
N GLN A 150 1.81 10.61 2.85
CA GLN A 150 1.19 11.75 2.15
C GLN A 150 1.29 11.60 0.62
N ALA A 151 2.46 11.22 0.12
CA ALA A 151 2.67 11.01 -1.31
C ALA A 151 1.83 9.86 -1.91
N ASN A 152 1.29 8.97 -1.06
CA ASN A 152 0.52 7.81 -1.48
C ASN A 152 -0.99 7.90 -1.15
N LEU A 153 -1.49 9.02 -0.63
CA LEU A 153 -2.92 9.19 -0.36
C LEU A 153 -3.79 9.09 -1.63
N ARG A 154 -3.26 9.53 -2.77
CA ARG A 154 -3.93 9.40 -4.08
C ARG A 154 -4.16 7.94 -4.47
N LEU A 155 -3.23 7.05 -4.11
CA LEU A 155 -3.39 5.60 -4.33
C LEU A 155 -4.59 5.08 -3.55
N VAL A 156 -4.76 5.47 -2.28
CA VAL A 156 -5.89 5.06 -1.44
C VAL A 156 -7.21 5.44 -2.10
N VAL A 157 -7.34 6.68 -2.55
CA VAL A 157 -8.55 7.14 -3.24
C VAL A 157 -8.82 6.32 -4.50
N SER A 158 -7.79 6.03 -5.31
CA SER A 158 -7.94 5.22 -6.53
C SER A 158 -8.42 3.79 -6.25
N VAL A 159 -8.04 3.22 -5.11
CA VAL A 159 -8.48 1.89 -4.68
C VAL A 159 -9.90 1.97 -4.10
N ALA A 160 -10.16 2.90 -3.19
CA ALA A 160 -11.45 3.08 -2.51
C ALA A 160 -12.61 3.34 -3.48
N LYS A 161 -12.35 4.06 -4.60
CA LYS A 161 -13.35 4.30 -5.66
C LYS A 161 -14.03 3.02 -6.15
N LYS A 162 -13.33 1.88 -6.15
CA LYS A 162 -13.87 0.59 -6.62
C LYS A 162 -14.86 -0.07 -5.66
N TYR A 163 -14.91 0.39 -4.42
CA TYR A 163 -15.74 -0.15 -3.34
C TYR A 163 -16.95 0.75 -3.01
N VAL A 164 -17.11 1.87 -3.71
CA VAL A 164 -18.26 2.77 -3.54
C VAL A 164 -19.57 2.03 -3.85
N GLY A 165 -20.60 2.28 -3.04
CA GLY A 165 -21.91 1.64 -3.18
C GLY A 165 -22.00 0.27 -2.52
N ARG A 166 -20.99 -0.16 -1.75
CA ARG A 166 -20.98 -1.42 -0.98
C ARG A 166 -21.37 -1.26 0.50
N GLY A 167 -22.10 -0.20 0.85
CA GLY A 167 -22.64 0.00 2.22
C GLY A 167 -21.97 1.12 3.03
N LEU A 168 -20.68 1.39 2.81
CA LEU A 168 -19.97 2.50 3.44
C LEU A 168 -19.95 3.76 2.56
N SER A 169 -19.84 4.94 3.19
CA SER A 169 -19.65 6.19 2.45
C SER A 169 -18.25 6.22 1.83
N PHE A 170 -18.07 7.04 0.78
CA PHE A 170 -16.76 7.13 0.13
C PHE A 170 -15.67 7.67 1.07
N LEU A 171 -16.02 8.58 1.99
CA LEU A 171 -15.09 9.06 3.01
C LEU A 171 -14.67 7.95 3.95
N ASP A 172 -15.61 7.12 4.41
CA ASP A 172 -15.28 6.00 5.30
C ASP A 172 -14.35 4.99 4.61
N LEU A 173 -14.63 4.65 3.34
CA LEU A 173 -13.75 3.81 2.53
C LEU A 173 -12.32 4.40 2.39
N ILE A 174 -12.21 5.72 2.23
CA ILE A 174 -10.91 6.41 2.19
C ILE A 174 -10.22 6.31 3.55
N GLN A 175 -10.93 6.53 4.67
CA GLN A 175 -10.34 6.45 5.99
C GLN A 175 -9.81 5.05 6.31
N GLU A 176 -10.61 4.02 6.02
CA GLU A 176 -10.19 2.62 6.17
C GLU A 176 -9.01 2.27 5.28
N GLY A 177 -9.02 2.76 4.04
CA GLY A 177 -7.88 2.64 3.14
C GLY A 177 -6.63 3.35 3.65
N ASN A 178 -6.75 4.51 4.28
CA ASN A 178 -5.63 5.25 4.88
C ASN A 178 -5.05 4.47 6.07
N ILE A 179 -5.88 3.79 6.87
CA ILE A 179 -5.43 2.88 7.92
C ILE A 179 -4.61 1.73 7.31
N GLY A 180 -5.09 1.13 6.22
CA GLY A 180 -4.34 0.13 5.46
C GLY A 180 -2.99 0.67 4.93
N LEU A 181 -2.97 1.88 4.37
CA LEU A 181 -1.75 2.52 3.89
C LEU A 181 -0.73 2.74 5.02
N MET A 182 -1.17 3.19 6.19
CA MET A 182 -0.29 3.37 7.36
C MET A 182 0.34 2.03 7.76
N LYS A 183 -0.46 0.95 7.84
CA LYS A 183 0.05 -0.40 8.11
C LYS A 183 1.07 -0.86 7.07
N ALA A 184 0.82 -0.59 5.78
CA ALA A 184 1.77 -0.91 4.72
C ALA A 184 3.08 -0.13 4.88
N THR A 185 3.00 1.15 5.25
CA THR A 185 4.16 2.02 5.46
C THR A 185 5.07 1.45 6.54
N ASP A 186 4.48 1.02 7.67
CA ASP A 186 5.23 0.48 8.81
C ASP A 186 5.90 -0.87 8.53
N LYS A 187 5.44 -1.59 7.50
CA LYS A 187 5.87 -2.94 7.17
C LYS A 187 6.57 -3.03 5.81
N PHE A 188 6.85 -1.92 5.16
CA PHE A 188 7.45 -1.93 3.83
C PHE A 188 8.94 -2.28 3.89
N ASP A 189 9.36 -3.27 3.11
CA ASP A 189 10.76 -3.60 2.91
C ASP A 189 11.24 -3.23 1.50
N TYR A 190 12.11 -2.22 1.46
CA TYR A 190 12.70 -1.71 0.23
C TYR A 190 13.77 -2.64 -0.37
N ALA A 191 14.37 -3.54 0.42
CA ALA A 191 15.43 -4.44 -0.04
C ALA A 191 14.92 -5.51 -1.01
N ARG A 192 13.60 -5.78 -0.99
CA ARG A 192 12.94 -6.73 -1.89
C ARG A 192 12.80 -6.22 -3.33
N GLY A 193 13.04 -4.92 -3.59
CA GLY A 193 13.14 -4.37 -4.95
C GLY A 193 11.80 -4.13 -5.67
N PHE A 194 10.68 -4.19 -4.97
CA PHE A 194 9.36 -3.85 -5.51
C PHE A 194 8.97 -2.41 -5.12
N LYS A 195 8.11 -1.78 -5.94
CA LYS A 195 7.57 -0.44 -5.64
C LYS A 195 6.64 -0.49 -4.42
N PHE A 196 6.65 0.57 -3.63
CA PHE A 196 5.78 0.68 -2.44
C PHE A 196 4.30 0.54 -2.80
N SER A 197 3.86 1.17 -3.89
CA SER A 197 2.47 1.10 -4.38
C SER A 197 1.95 -0.33 -4.59
N THR A 198 2.80 -1.26 -5.04
CA THR A 198 2.43 -2.67 -5.21
C THR A 198 2.07 -3.30 -3.88
N TYR A 199 2.91 -3.09 -2.87
CA TYR A 199 2.72 -3.61 -1.52
C TYR A 199 1.54 -2.94 -0.80
N ALA A 200 1.48 -1.61 -0.83
CA ALA A 200 0.45 -0.82 -0.17
C ALA A 200 -0.96 -1.12 -0.69
N THR A 201 -1.11 -1.39 -1.99
CA THR A 201 -2.41 -1.70 -2.58
C THR A 201 -3.09 -2.89 -1.87
N TRP A 202 -2.34 -3.91 -1.45
CA TRP A 202 -2.94 -5.05 -0.74
C TRP A 202 -3.49 -4.65 0.62
N TRP A 203 -2.70 -3.94 1.43
CA TRP A 203 -3.10 -3.49 2.76
C TRP A 203 -4.30 -2.53 2.72
N ILE A 204 -4.32 -1.62 1.76
CA ILE A 204 -5.43 -0.69 1.53
C ILE A 204 -6.71 -1.49 1.24
N ARG A 205 -6.65 -2.46 0.32
CA ARG A 205 -7.81 -3.31 0.01
C ARG A 205 -8.25 -4.15 1.19
N GLN A 206 -7.31 -4.77 1.91
CA GLN A 206 -7.62 -5.60 3.07
C GLN A 206 -8.39 -4.81 4.12
N ALA A 207 -7.93 -3.60 4.44
CA ALA A 207 -8.59 -2.72 5.41
C ALA A 207 -10.01 -2.35 4.94
N ILE A 208 -10.16 -1.93 3.68
CA ILE A 208 -11.47 -1.58 3.11
C ILE A 208 -12.43 -2.77 3.10
N THR A 209 -12.00 -3.94 2.62
CA THR A 209 -12.84 -5.14 2.54
C THR A 209 -13.28 -5.60 3.92
N ARG A 210 -12.38 -5.55 4.91
CA ARG A 210 -12.70 -5.86 6.30
C ARG A 210 -13.77 -4.90 6.84
N ALA A 211 -13.59 -3.59 6.66
CA ALA A 211 -14.55 -2.60 7.14
C ALA A 211 -15.94 -2.71 6.48
N ILE A 212 -16.02 -3.20 5.24
CA ILE A 212 -17.30 -3.48 4.58
C ILE A 212 -17.97 -4.75 5.13
N SER A 213 -17.19 -5.69 5.65
CA SER A 213 -17.66 -6.99 6.14
C SER A 213 -18.01 -6.99 7.63
N ASP A 214 -17.50 -6.01 8.39
CA ASP A 214 -17.81 -5.74 9.80
C ASP A 214 -19.17 -5.01 9.95
#